data_AF-A0A1C6RYY7-F1
#
_entry.id   AF-A0A1C6RYY7-F1
#
_cell.length_a   1.000
_cell.length_b   1.000
_cell.length_c   1.000
_cell.angle_alpha   90.00
_cell.angle_beta   90.00
_cell.angle_gamma   90.00
#
_symmetry.space_group_name_H-M   'P 1'
#
loop_
_entity.id
_entity.type
_entity.pdbx_description
1 polymer ?
#
loop_
_entity_poly.entity_id
_entity_poly.type
_entity_poly.pdbx_seq_one_letter_code
_entity_poly.pdbx_strand_id
1 'polypeptide(L)'
;MLVTNRFVVDEDVAPTFTERAHAALAALAARPGYLRGELLRALDDPRYWCLVTEWESVGAYRRALGGFDVKVHATPLLAESVDEPSAYETLASAGPDGAVTISTSDRAAGPYR
;
A
#
# COMPACT_ATOMS: atom_id res chain seq x y z
N MET A 1 -9.55 -2.29 -1.21
CA MET A 1 -8.31 -2.96 -1.63
C MET A 1 -7.17 -2.47 -0.74
N LEU A 2 -6.31 -3.38 -0.27
CA LEU A 2 -5.13 -3.05 0.53
C LEU A 2 -3.86 -3.23 -0.32
N VAL A 3 -2.91 -2.30 -0.19
CA VAL A 3 -1.58 -2.41 -0.81
C VAL A 3 -0.53 -2.32 0.28
N THR A 4 0.38 -3.29 0.31
CA THR A 4 1.48 -3.41 1.29
C THR A 4 2.81 -3.52 0.54
N ASN A 5 3.62 -2.46 0.56
CA ASN A 5 4.97 -2.53 -0.01
C ASN A 5 5.96 -2.67 1.13
N ARG A 6 6.73 -3.75 1.14
CA ARG A 6 7.76 -3.99 2.17
C ARG A 6 9.12 -3.56 1.68
N PHE A 7 9.94 -3.08 2.59
CA PHE A 7 11.29 -2.58 2.32
C PHE A 7 12.27 -3.15 3.34
N VAL A 8 13.52 -3.30 2.92
CA VAL A 8 14.66 -3.52 3.80
C VAL A 8 15.53 -2.26 3.69
N VAL A 9 15.71 -1.56 4.79
CA VAL A 9 16.32 -0.23 4.87
C VAL A 9 17.46 -0.28 5.85
N ASP A 10 18.67 -0.02 5.38
CA ASP A 10 19.84 0.08 6.25
C ASP A 10 19.74 1.32 7.16
N GLU A 11 20.34 1.23 8.36
CA GLU A 11 20.18 2.23 9.41
C GLU A 11 20.73 3.61 9.00
N ASP A 12 21.81 3.63 8.21
CA ASP A 12 22.46 4.84 7.71
C ASP A 12 21.62 5.60 6.68
N VAL A 13 20.79 4.89 5.91
CA VAL A 13 19.89 5.49 4.90
C VAL A 13 18.47 5.73 5.41
N ALA A 14 18.12 5.24 6.60
CA ALA A 14 16.77 5.33 7.17
C ALA A 14 16.20 6.77 7.24
N PRO A 15 16.96 7.83 7.60
CA PRO A 15 16.46 9.19 7.60
C PRO A 15 15.99 9.65 6.20
N THR A 16 16.83 9.47 5.17
CA THR A 16 16.50 9.84 3.79
C THR A 16 15.39 8.96 3.22
N PHE A 17 15.36 7.67 3.55
CA PHE A 17 14.24 6.80 3.19
C PHE A 17 12.92 7.31 3.78
N THR A 18 12.92 7.73 5.04
CA THR A 18 11.72 8.25 5.74
C THR A 18 11.18 9.49 5.04
N GLU A 19 12.04 10.44 4.66
CA GLU A 19 11.62 11.64 3.91
C GLU A 19 10.98 11.29 2.56
N ARG A 20 11.60 10.36 1.81
CA ARG A 20 11.05 9.88 0.53
C ARG A 20 9.72 9.15 0.71
N ALA A 21 9.60 8.34 1.76
CA ALA A 21 8.38 7.64 2.12
C ALA A 21 7.25 8.61 2.50
N HIS A 22 7.55 9.69 3.21
CA HIS A 22 6.56 10.74 3.50
C HIS A 22 6.09 11.44 2.21
N ALA A 23 7.02 11.80 1.32
CA ALA A 23 6.66 12.41 0.03
C ALA A 23 5.81 11.47 -0.84
N ALA A 24 6.18 10.18 -0.89
CA ALA A 24 5.41 9.15 -1.58
C ALA A 24 3.99 9.01 -1.00
N LEU A 25 3.87 8.91 0.34
CA LEU A 25 2.59 8.79 1.02
C LEU A 25 1.70 10.02 0.77
N ALA A 26 2.26 11.23 0.82
CA ALA A 26 1.54 12.46 0.51
C ALA A 26 1.05 12.50 -0.96
N ALA A 27 1.90 12.11 -1.91
CA ALA A 27 1.55 12.06 -3.33
C ALA A 27 0.44 11.03 -3.62
N LEU A 28 0.47 9.87 -2.94
CA LEU A 28 -0.58 8.86 -3.02
C LEU A 28 -1.88 9.32 -2.37
N ALA A 29 -1.79 9.97 -1.20
CA ALA A 29 -2.94 10.48 -0.46
C ALA A 29 -3.72 11.57 -1.22
N ALA A 30 -3.06 12.31 -2.10
CA ALA A 30 -3.69 13.31 -2.97
C ALA A 30 -4.47 12.71 -4.15
N ARG A 31 -4.47 11.38 -4.34
CA ARG A 31 -5.08 10.74 -5.52
C ARG A 31 -6.55 10.35 -5.26
N PRO A 32 -7.44 10.51 -6.26
CA PRO A 32 -8.81 10.03 -6.15
C PRO A 32 -8.88 8.53 -5.83
N GLY A 33 -9.74 8.18 -4.87
CA GLY A 33 -9.97 6.81 -4.41
C GLY A 33 -8.94 6.27 -3.41
N TYR A 34 -8.04 7.10 -2.90
CA TYR A 34 -7.24 6.82 -1.71
C TYR A 34 -8.12 6.93 -0.45
N LEU A 35 -8.02 5.96 0.46
CA LEU A 35 -8.81 5.91 1.69
C LEU A 35 -7.97 6.21 2.93
N ARG A 36 -6.83 5.54 3.09
CA ARG A 36 -5.87 5.77 4.18
C ARG A 36 -4.51 5.17 3.86
N GLY A 37 -3.51 5.48 4.66
CA GLY A 37 -2.20 4.86 4.54
C GLY A 37 -1.25 5.24 5.66
N GLU A 38 -0.27 4.38 5.88
CA GLU A 38 0.61 4.36 7.04
C GLU A 38 2.01 3.91 6.62
N LEU A 39 3.03 4.55 7.18
CA LEU A 39 4.41 4.08 7.12
C LEU A 39 4.74 3.39 8.45
N LEU A 40 5.13 2.14 8.37
CA LEU A 40 5.34 1.25 9.51
C LEU A 40 6.78 0.76 9.52
N ARG A 41 7.28 0.45 10.71
CA ARG A 41 8.57 -0.21 10.93
C ARG A 41 8.35 -1.38 11.87
N ALA A 42 9.03 -2.50 11.58
CA ALA A 42 8.96 -3.68 12.42
C ALA A 42 9.61 -3.39 13.80
N LEU A 43 9.03 -3.98 14.85
CA LEU A 43 9.47 -3.78 16.24
C LEU A 43 10.64 -4.70 16.62
N ASP A 44 10.78 -5.82 15.92
CA ASP A 44 11.77 -6.87 16.16
C ASP A 44 13.05 -6.68 15.35
N ASP A 45 12.96 -6.23 14.09
CA ASP A 45 14.12 -5.80 13.31
C ASP A 45 13.84 -4.44 12.61
N PRO A 46 14.45 -3.34 13.08
CA PRO A 46 14.15 -1.98 12.61
C PRO A 46 14.56 -1.70 11.16
N ARG A 47 15.24 -2.64 10.48
CA ARG A 47 15.53 -2.55 9.05
C ARG A 47 14.33 -2.88 8.18
N TYR A 48 13.30 -3.54 8.72
CA TYR A 48 12.12 -3.89 7.94
C TYR A 48 11.02 -2.84 8.07
N TRP A 49 10.60 -2.29 6.94
CA TRP A 49 9.59 -1.25 6.85
C TRP A 49 8.45 -1.68 5.94
N CYS A 50 7.27 -1.07 6.14
CA CYS A 50 6.13 -1.29 5.28
C CYS A 50 5.37 0.02 5.02
N LEU A 51 5.07 0.29 3.74
CA LEU A 51 4.11 1.31 3.34
C LEU A 51 2.79 0.62 3.02
N VAL A 52 1.79 0.86 3.88
CA VAL A 52 0.44 0.30 3.75
C VAL A 52 -0.49 1.39 3.25
N THR A 53 -1.27 1.11 2.21
CA THR A 53 -2.31 2.04 1.71
C THR A 53 -3.60 1.29 1.41
N GLU A 54 -4.72 1.95 1.62
CA GLU A 54 -6.04 1.43 1.31
C GLU A 54 -6.70 2.26 0.23
N TRP A 55 -7.34 1.57 -0.72
CA TRP A 55 -7.93 2.15 -1.92
C TRP A 55 -9.34 1.62 -2.13
N GLU A 56 -10.20 2.47 -2.69
CA GLU A 56 -11.58 2.12 -3.05
C GLU A 56 -11.64 0.91 -3.99
N SER A 57 -10.71 0.79 -4.94
CA SER A 57 -10.67 -0.30 -5.91
C SER A 57 -9.28 -0.46 -6.55
N VAL A 58 -9.07 -1.61 -7.22
CA VAL A 58 -7.89 -1.85 -8.06
C VAL A 58 -7.75 -0.80 -9.17
N GLY A 59 -8.88 -0.38 -9.75
CA GLY A 59 -8.89 0.64 -10.80
C GLY A 59 -8.44 2.01 -10.31
N ALA A 60 -8.85 2.41 -9.10
CA ALA A 60 -8.40 3.66 -8.48
C ALA A 60 -6.88 3.65 -8.25
N TYR A 61 -6.36 2.59 -7.65
CA TYR A 61 -4.92 2.43 -7.42
C TYR A 61 -4.11 2.46 -8.72
N ARG A 62 -4.51 1.69 -9.75
CA ARG A 62 -3.81 1.68 -11.05
C ARG A 62 -3.78 3.06 -11.72
N ARG A 63 -4.89 3.82 -11.65
CA ARG A 63 -4.92 5.20 -12.16
C ARG A 63 -4.06 6.14 -11.33
N ALA A 64 -4.00 5.95 -10.02
CA ALA A 64 -3.16 6.75 -9.13
C ALA A 64 -1.67 6.66 -9.51
N LEU A 65 -1.16 5.46 -9.82
CA LEU A 65 0.22 5.24 -10.27
C LEU A 65 0.60 5.99 -11.57
N GLY A 66 -0.40 6.42 -12.35
CA GLY A 66 -0.18 7.22 -13.55
C GLY A 66 0.09 8.72 -13.29
N GLY A 67 -0.22 9.21 -12.08
CA GLY A 67 -0.14 10.63 -11.72
C GLY A 67 1.29 11.18 -11.72
N PHE A 68 1.46 12.44 -12.08
CA PHE A 68 2.79 13.06 -12.18
C PHE A 68 3.54 13.03 -10.84
N ASP A 69 2.95 13.58 -9.77
CA ASP A 69 3.59 13.60 -8.44
C ASP A 69 3.87 12.19 -7.90
N VAL A 70 3.00 11.23 -8.22
CA VAL A 70 3.18 9.82 -7.85
C VAL A 70 4.38 9.22 -8.59
N LYS A 71 4.56 9.52 -9.88
CA LYS A 71 5.73 9.10 -10.64
C LYS A 71 7.04 9.72 -10.15
N VAL A 72 6.98 10.96 -9.67
CA VAL A 72 8.15 11.66 -9.13
C VAL A 72 8.51 11.14 -7.74
N HIS A 73 7.53 11.00 -6.85
CA HIS A 73 7.78 10.76 -5.43
C HIS A 73 7.58 9.32 -4.99
N ALA A 74 6.59 8.61 -5.53
CA ALA A 74 6.24 7.26 -5.10
C ALA A 74 6.89 6.18 -5.96
N THR A 75 6.86 6.29 -7.30
CA THR A 75 7.39 5.23 -8.19
C THR A 75 8.83 4.82 -7.89
N PRO A 76 9.79 5.75 -7.66
CA PRO A 76 11.17 5.36 -7.35
C PRO A 76 11.25 4.59 -6.02
N LEU A 77 10.53 5.05 -5.00
CA LEU A 77 10.48 4.37 -3.71
C LEU A 77 9.86 2.98 -3.85
N LEU A 78 8.71 2.85 -4.53
CA LEU A 78 8.04 1.57 -4.73
C LEU A 78 8.90 0.56 -5.50
N ALA A 79 9.79 1.02 -6.38
CA ALA A 79 10.73 0.16 -7.10
C ALA A 79 11.82 -0.44 -6.18
N GLU A 80 12.04 0.12 -4.98
CA GLU A 80 12.94 -0.42 -3.97
C GLU A 80 12.26 -1.46 -3.05
N SER A 81 10.96 -1.71 -3.25
CA SER A 81 10.24 -2.71 -2.44
C SER A 81 10.69 -4.13 -2.74
N VAL A 82 10.49 -5.01 -1.77
CA VAL A 82 10.71 -6.45 -1.92
C VAL A 82 9.82 -6.97 -3.06
N ASP A 83 10.39 -7.79 -3.95
CA ASP A 83 9.67 -8.38 -5.09
C ASP A 83 8.72 -9.49 -4.62
N GLU A 84 7.51 -9.10 -4.24
CA GLU A 84 6.45 -9.97 -3.78
C GLU A 84 5.06 -9.40 -4.13
N PRO A 85 3.99 -10.23 -4.12
CA PRO A 85 2.64 -9.71 -4.25
C PRO A 85 2.33 -8.66 -3.17
N SER A 86 1.97 -7.46 -3.59
CA SER A 86 1.73 -6.32 -2.69
C SER A 86 0.28 -5.85 -2.65
N ALA A 87 -0.60 -6.36 -3.51
CA ALA A 87 -1.98 -5.92 -3.67
C ALA A 87 -2.98 -7.02 -3.27
N TYR A 88 -3.85 -6.69 -2.31
CA TYR A 88 -4.76 -7.64 -1.67
C TYR A 88 -6.21 -7.12 -1.69
N GLU A 89 -7.14 -8.04 -1.90
CA GLU A 89 -8.56 -7.80 -1.69
C GLU A 89 -8.97 -8.23 -0.28
N THR A 90 -9.99 -7.57 0.28
CA THR A 90 -10.56 -7.98 1.56
C THR A 90 -11.56 -9.10 1.29
N LEU A 91 -11.28 -10.30 1.81
CA LEU A 91 -12.21 -11.44 1.71
C LEU A 91 -13.12 -11.55 2.93
N ALA A 92 -12.66 -11.07 4.08
CA ALA A 92 -13.42 -10.97 5.30
C ALA A 92 -12.86 -9.87 6.21
N SER A 93 -13.69 -9.28 7.04
CA SER A 93 -13.29 -8.29 8.05
C SER A 93 -14.13 -8.44 9.33
N ALA A 94 -13.58 -7.96 10.45
CA ALA A 94 -14.30 -7.86 11.72
C ALA A 94 -13.83 -6.61 12.46
N GLY A 95 -14.75 -5.94 13.15
CA GLY A 95 -14.43 -4.88 14.11
C GLY A 95 -14.21 -5.43 15.52
N PRO A 96 -13.85 -4.58 16.50
CA PRO A 96 -13.78 -4.97 17.91
C PRO A 96 -15.08 -5.64 18.37
N ASP A 97 -14.97 -6.82 18.99
CA ASP A 97 -16.09 -7.67 19.45
C ASP A 97 -17.16 -7.99 18.38
N GLY A 98 -16.86 -7.77 17.10
CA GLY A 98 -17.78 -7.93 15.99
C GLY A 98 -17.75 -9.33 15.38
N ALA A 99 -18.86 -9.71 14.75
CA ALA A 99 -18.90 -10.90 13.90
C ALA A 99 -18.07 -10.67 12.62
N VAL A 100 -17.46 -11.74 12.12
CA VAL A 100 -16.77 -11.72 10.82
C VAL A 100 -17.80 -11.51 9.71
N THR A 101 -17.56 -10.51 8.88
CA THR A 101 -18.34 -10.24 7.67
C THR A 101 -17.52 -10.68 6.46
N ILE A 102 -18.12 -11.52 5.61
CA ILE A 102 -17.49 -12.02 4.37
C ILE A 102 -17.80 -11.05 3.24
N SER A 103 -16.79 -10.73 2.45
CA SER A 103 -16.90 -9.86 1.27
C SER A 103 -16.85 -10.69 -0.01
N THR A 104 -17.58 -10.24 -1.04
CA THR A 104 -17.49 -10.83 -2.38
C THR A 104 -16.11 -10.56 -2.96
N SER A 105 -15.44 -11.61 -3.44
CA SER A 105 -14.13 -11.46 -4.09
C SER A 105 -14.26 -10.94 -5.51
N ASP A 106 -13.41 -9.98 -5.85
CA ASP A 106 -13.22 -9.46 -7.22
C ASP A 106 -12.67 -10.55 -8.15
N ARG A 107 -12.02 -11.59 -7.60
CA ARG A 107 -11.55 -12.77 -8.35
C ARG A 107 -12.57 -13.90 -8.42
N ALA A 108 -13.56 -13.95 -7.52
CA ALA A 108 -14.58 -15.00 -7.51
C ALA A 108 -15.57 -14.90 -8.68
N ALA A 109 -15.66 -13.74 -9.33
CA ALA A 109 -16.29 -13.62 -10.64
C ALA A 109 -15.32 -14.13 -11.72
N GLY A 110 -15.37 -15.43 -12.01
CA GLY A 110 -14.64 -16.01 -13.14
C GLY A 110 -15.00 -15.35 -14.49
N PRO A 111 -14.15 -15.46 -15.52
CA PRO A 111 -14.23 -14.69 -16.77
C PRO A 111 -15.39 -15.07 -17.72
N TYR A 112 -16.40 -15.81 -17.24
CA TYR A 112 -17.56 -16.23 -18.03
C TYR A 112 -18.84 -16.07 -17.20
N ARG A 113 -19.37 -14.85 -17.14
CA ARG A 113 -20.80 -14.57 -16.96
C ARG A 113 -21.16 -13.32 -17.73
#